data_AF-A0A6G6IUY5-F1
#
_entry.id   AF-A0A6G6IUY5-F1
#
_cell.length_a   1.000
_cell.length_b   1.000
_cell.length_c   1.000
_cell.angle_alpha   90.00
_cell.angle_beta   90.00
_cell.angle_gamma   90.00
#
_symmetry.space_group_name_H-M   'P 1'
#
loop_
_entity.id
_entity.type
_entity.pdbx_description
1 polymer ?
#
loop_
_entity_poly.entity_id
_entity_poly.type
_entity_poly.pdbx_seq_one_letter_code
_entity_poly.pdbx_strand_id
1 'polypeptide(L)'
;MKAAVAIIFAIAVAGAGWFGWTKYQGAQETKAAALSVRVAATQTERQLEARKEDGITFAEYFKRGSSVVDSLDQEVTRLQTGQWDYRPKDRDTAIEFIEQCKSIVRSDQSDAHLLMEKGNAQDALDAANKEYDEATSSYSIEWASKRRSTASDNLIEVLNKQIKNIQESEPKIKRLLAADEAVKAAFGQNAGLSSEVVSRLRTNIAPSKPAEKPKEG
;
A
#
# COMPACT_ATOMS: atom_id res chain seq x y z
N MET A 1 60.54 -27.24 5.42
CA MET A 1 59.30 -27.82 4.85
C MET A 1 58.14 -27.91 5.85
N LYS A 2 58.26 -28.59 7.00
CA LYS A 2 57.15 -28.75 7.97
C LYS A 2 56.56 -27.41 8.49
N ALA A 3 57.41 -26.43 8.79
CA ALA A 3 56.97 -25.09 9.23
C ALA A 3 56.22 -24.32 8.13
N ALA A 4 56.67 -24.42 6.87
CA ALA A 4 55.99 -23.77 5.73
C ALA A 4 54.61 -24.38 5.47
N VAL A 5 54.48 -25.72 5.57
CA VAL A 5 53.19 -26.41 5.44
C VAL A 5 52.25 -26.04 6.60
N ALA A 6 52.75 -25.94 7.84
CA ALA A 6 51.95 -25.52 8.98
C ALA A 6 51.45 -24.06 8.85
N ILE A 7 52.27 -23.16 8.33
CA ILE A 7 51.89 -21.77 8.06
C ILE A 7 50.82 -21.69 6.96
N ILE A 8 50.99 -22.42 5.85
CA ILE A 8 49.98 -22.47 4.77
C ILE A 8 48.65 -23.03 5.30
N PHE A 9 48.71 -24.08 6.13
CA PHE A 9 47.50 -24.66 6.73
C PHE A 9 46.82 -23.71 7.71
N ALA A 10 47.59 -23.00 8.55
CA ALA A 10 47.05 -21.99 9.46
C ALA A 10 46.38 -20.83 8.72
N ILE A 11 46.97 -20.35 7.62
CA ILE A 11 46.38 -19.33 6.75
C ILE A 11 45.08 -19.83 6.10
N ALA A 12 45.05 -21.09 5.65
CA ALA A 12 43.85 -21.69 5.06
C ALA A 12 42.70 -21.81 6.06
N VAL A 13 42.99 -22.23 7.30
CA VAL A 13 41.99 -22.34 8.38
C VAL A 13 41.49 -20.95 8.80
N ALA A 14 42.39 -19.97 8.95
CA ALA A 14 42.01 -18.60 9.27
C ALA A 14 41.16 -17.96 8.16
N GLY A 15 41.52 -18.18 6.89
CA GLY A 15 40.75 -17.75 5.74
C GLY A 15 39.35 -18.38 5.69
N ALA A 16 39.25 -19.70 5.88
CA ALA A 16 37.98 -20.39 5.95
C ALA A 16 37.08 -19.90 7.10
N GLY A 17 37.67 -19.63 8.27
CA GLY A 17 36.97 -19.05 9.41
C GLY A 17 36.41 -17.65 9.12
N TRP A 18 37.21 -16.79 8.47
CA TRP A 18 36.79 -15.44 8.06
C TRP A 18 35.65 -15.46 7.02
N PHE A 19 35.77 -16.29 5.98
CA PHE A 19 34.70 -16.46 4.99
C PHE A 19 33.42 -17.02 5.62
N GLY A 20 33.56 -17.98 6.54
CA GLY A 20 32.44 -18.55 7.29
C GLY A 20 31.71 -17.49 8.13
N TRP A 21 32.46 -16.68 8.88
CA TRP A 21 31.92 -15.59 9.70
C TRP A 21 31.20 -14.53 8.86
N THR A 22 31.83 -14.06 7.78
CA THR A 22 31.25 -13.07 6.85
C THR A 22 29.95 -13.57 6.23
N LYS A 23 29.91 -14.84 5.80
CA LYS A 23 28.70 -15.45 5.24
C LYS A 23 27.61 -15.62 6.29
N TYR A 24 27.98 -15.97 7.52
CA TYR A 24 27.05 -16.10 8.64
C TYR A 24 26.41 -14.76 9.00
N GLN A 25 27.22 -13.71 9.17
CA GLN A 25 26.72 -12.36 9.46
C GLN A 25 25.85 -11.81 8.33
N GLY A 26 26.29 -11.97 7.08
CA GLY A 26 25.46 -11.61 5.92
C GLY A 26 24.13 -12.35 5.90
N ALA A 27 24.10 -13.64 6.27
CA ALA A 27 22.84 -14.39 6.36
C ALA A 27 21.93 -13.93 7.50
N GLN A 28 22.48 -13.42 8.61
CA GLN A 28 21.69 -12.81 9.68
C GLN A 28 21.04 -11.50 9.21
N GLU A 29 21.81 -10.64 8.55
CA GLU A 29 21.31 -9.38 7.98
C GLU A 29 20.19 -9.64 6.96
N THR A 30 20.39 -10.57 6.01
CA THR A 30 19.33 -10.97 5.05
C THR A 30 18.07 -11.47 5.76
N LYS A 31 18.20 -12.27 6.83
CA LYS A 31 17.05 -12.76 7.61
C LYS A 31 16.31 -11.62 8.32
N ALA A 32 17.04 -10.65 8.86
CA ALA A 32 16.46 -9.49 9.52
C ALA A 32 15.66 -8.62 8.53
N ALA A 33 16.22 -8.36 7.35
CA ALA A 33 15.53 -7.66 6.26
C ALA A 33 14.27 -8.41 5.81
N ALA A 34 14.39 -9.72 5.53
CA ALA A 34 13.27 -10.54 5.11
C ALA A 34 12.14 -10.59 6.15
N LEU A 35 12.46 -10.53 7.46
CA LEU A 35 11.46 -10.46 8.52
C LEU A 35 10.68 -9.14 8.47
N SER A 36 11.36 -8.00 8.34
CA SER A 36 10.71 -6.68 8.20
C SER A 36 9.77 -6.64 6.99
N VAL A 37 10.22 -7.18 5.86
CA VAL A 37 9.39 -7.27 4.64
C VAL A 37 8.12 -8.09 4.92
N ARG A 38 8.24 -9.27 5.54
CA ARG A 38 7.06 -10.10 5.83
C ARG A 38 6.06 -9.44 6.77
N VAL A 39 6.57 -8.73 7.78
CA VAL A 39 5.73 -7.93 8.70
C VAL A 39 4.99 -6.85 7.89
N ALA A 40 5.70 -6.11 7.05
CA ALA A 40 5.12 -5.04 6.25
C ALA A 40 4.09 -5.55 5.24
N ALA A 41 4.39 -6.65 4.54
CA ALA A 41 3.46 -7.31 3.63
C ALA A 41 2.18 -7.72 4.39
N THR A 42 2.32 -8.45 5.50
CA THR A 42 1.18 -8.94 6.29
C THR A 42 0.30 -7.79 6.80
N GLN A 43 0.90 -6.73 7.33
CA GLN A 43 0.15 -5.57 7.84
C GLN A 43 -0.56 -4.82 6.71
N THR A 44 0.12 -4.63 5.58
CA THR A 44 -0.46 -3.98 4.41
C THR A 44 -1.64 -4.77 3.88
N GLU A 45 -1.49 -6.07 3.70
CA GLU A 45 -2.57 -6.95 3.22
C GLU A 45 -3.77 -6.93 4.16
N ARG A 46 -3.53 -7.05 5.46
CA ARG A 46 -4.60 -6.96 6.47
C ARG A 46 -5.31 -5.61 6.46
N GLN A 47 -4.62 -4.52 6.16
CA GLN A 47 -5.26 -3.21 6.06
C GLN A 47 -6.11 -3.09 4.80
N LEU A 48 -5.62 -3.57 3.66
CA LEU A 48 -6.37 -3.57 2.40
C LEU A 48 -7.61 -4.49 2.47
N GLU A 49 -7.52 -5.59 3.21
CA GLU A 49 -8.63 -6.50 3.49
C GLU A 49 -9.66 -5.89 4.44
N ALA A 50 -9.24 -5.00 5.34
CA ALA A 50 -10.08 -4.51 6.43
C ALA A 50 -11.40 -3.89 5.95
N ARG A 51 -11.43 -3.28 4.76
CA ARG A 51 -12.66 -2.70 4.18
C ARG A 51 -13.76 -3.73 3.89
N LYS A 52 -13.41 -5.00 3.80
CA LYS A 52 -14.34 -6.11 3.57
C LYS A 52 -14.75 -6.81 4.87
N GLU A 53 -14.16 -6.44 6.01
CA GLU A 53 -14.52 -7.02 7.29
C GLU A 53 -15.90 -6.50 7.72
N ASP A 54 -16.83 -7.41 7.97
CA ASP A 54 -18.17 -7.06 8.44
C ASP A 54 -18.10 -6.31 9.78
N GLY A 55 -18.74 -5.14 9.85
CA GLY A 55 -18.91 -4.39 11.09
C GLY A 55 -17.79 -3.42 11.46
N ILE A 56 -16.74 -3.26 10.64
CA ILE A 56 -15.74 -2.22 10.89
C ILE A 56 -16.31 -0.84 10.59
N THR A 57 -16.21 0.09 11.54
CA THR A 57 -16.59 1.49 11.31
C THR A 57 -15.48 2.25 10.57
N PHE A 58 -15.82 3.36 9.91
CA PHE A 58 -14.81 4.23 9.29
C PHE A 58 -13.75 4.68 10.30
N ALA A 59 -14.15 5.06 11.52
CA ALA A 59 -13.24 5.51 12.56
C ALA A 59 -12.23 4.41 12.95
N GLU A 60 -12.70 3.17 13.10
CA GLU A 60 -11.83 2.02 13.39
C GLU A 60 -10.90 1.69 12.23
N TYR A 61 -11.40 1.75 11.00
CA TYR A 61 -10.60 1.54 9.80
C TYR A 61 -9.45 2.56 9.69
N PHE A 62 -9.72 3.84 9.94
CA PHE A 62 -8.69 4.89 9.93
C PHE A 62 -7.68 4.71 11.07
N LYS A 63 -8.17 4.41 12.29
CA LYS A 63 -7.30 4.14 13.44
C LYS A 63 -6.36 2.96 13.18
N ARG A 64 -6.88 1.87 12.61
CA ARG A 64 -6.08 0.70 12.21
C ARG A 64 -5.05 1.08 11.15
N GLY A 65 -5.45 1.82 10.11
CA GLY A 65 -4.54 2.27 9.07
C GLY A 65 -3.41 3.17 9.58
N SER A 66 -3.70 4.11 10.49
CA SER A 66 -2.67 4.93 11.15
C SER A 66 -1.70 4.07 11.95
N SER A 67 -2.22 3.12 12.75
CA SER A 67 -1.38 2.18 13.51
C SER A 67 -0.49 1.32 12.61
N VAL A 68 -0.98 0.92 11.43
CA VAL A 68 -0.19 0.19 10.43
C VAL A 68 0.92 1.10 9.88
N VAL A 69 0.62 2.33 9.49
CA VAL A 69 1.63 3.29 9.02
C VAL A 69 2.71 3.51 10.07
N ASP A 70 2.34 3.72 11.33
CA ASP A 70 3.29 3.90 12.44
C ASP A 70 4.17 2.66 12.63
N SER A 71 3.60 1.46 12.53
CA SER A 71 4.38 0.21 12.61
C SER A 71 5.33 0.05 11.42
N LEU A 72 4.94 0.45 10.22
CA LEU A 72 5.81 0.44 9.05
C LEU A 72 6.96 1.47 9.20
N ASP A 73 6.67 2.64 9.77
CA ASP A 73 7.70 3.65 10.11
C ASP A 73 8.71 3.13 11.14
N GLN A 74 8.25 2.37 12.14
CA GLN A 74 9.11 1.70 13.10
C GLN A 74 10.02 0.65 12.43
N GLU A 75 9.49 -0.14 11.49
CA GLU A 75 10.29 -1.10 10.73
C GLU A 75 11.36 -0.41 9.87
N VAL A 76 11.03 0.68 9.18
CA VAL A 76 12.01 1.49 8.43
C VAL A 76 13.10 2.02 9.36
N THR A 77 12.72 2.60 10.50
CA THR A 77 13.66 3.13 11.50
C THR A 77 14.57 2.02 12.02
N ARG A 78 14.02 0.84 12.33
CA ARG A 78 14.78 -0.34 12.77
C ARG A 78 15.81 -0.76 11.73
N LEU A 79 15.42 -0.82 10.46
CA LEU A 79 16.34 -1.14 9.35
C LEU A 79 17.41 -0.06 9.17
N GLN A 80 17.07 1.22 9.30
CA GLN A 80 18.03 2.33 9.13
C GLN A 80 19.07 2.43 10.26
N THR A 81 18.67 2.14 11.49
CA THR A 81 19.53 2.23 12.68
C THR A 81 20.40 0.98 12.91
N GLY A 82 20.08 -0.14 12.26
CA GLY A 82 20.87 -1.36 12.33
C GLY A 82 22.27 -1.23 11.69
N GLN A 83 23.20 -2.08 12.08
CA GLN A 83 24.48 -2.26 11.38
C GLN A 83 24.28 -3.21 10.18
N TRP A 84 24.78 -2.79 9.02
CA TRP A 84 24.61 -3.50 7.73
C TRP A 84 25.93 -3.56 6.98
N ASP A 85 26.93 -4.14 7.63
CA ASP A 85 28.30 -4.15 7.12
C ASP A 85 28.48 -5.17 5.97
N TYR A 86 27.57 -6.15 5.87
CA TYR A 86 27.70 -7.27 4.95
C TYR A 86 26.68 -7.26 3.80
N ARG A 87 25.46 -6.74 4.03
CA ARG A 87 24.32 -6.75 3.11
C ARG A 87 23.50 -5.43 3.15
N PRO A 88 24.11 -4.26 2.92
CA PRO A 88 23.38 -2.99 2.89
C PRO A 88 22.31 -2.91 1.79
N LYS A 89 22.49 -3.64 0.68
CA LYS A 89 21.49 -3.72 -0.39
C LYS A 89 20.19 -4.39 0.06
N ASP A 90 20.29 -5.42 0.91
CA ASP A 90 19.12 -6.12 1.44
C ASP A 90 18.28 -5.16 2.32
N ARG A 91 18.95 -4.35 3.14
CA ARG A 91 18.29 -3.26 3.88
C ARG A 91 17.55 -2.31 2.95
N ASP A 92 18.23 -1.81 1.92
CA ASP A 92 17.67 -0.80 1.01
C ASP A 92 16.46 -1.34 0.25
N THR A 93 16.52 -2.59 -0.23
CA THR A 93 15.38 -3.28 -0.85
C THR A 93 14.21 -3.45 0.11
N ALA A 94 14.47 -3.80 1.37
CA ALA A 94 13.42 -3.91 2.38
C ALA A 94 12.78 -2.55 2.69
N ILE A 95 13.59 -1.49 2.87
CA ILE A 95 13.09 -0.13 3.11
C ILE A 95 12.24 0.36 1.94
N GLU A 96 12.70 0.20 0.70
CA GLU A 96 11.95 0.63 -0.49
C GLU A 96 10.58 -0.03 -0.56
N PHE A 97 10.51 -1.34 -0.31
CA PHE A 97 9.25 -2.08 -0.25
C PHE A 97 8.32 -1.55 0.85
N ILE A 98 8.85 -1.33 2.06
CA ILE A 98 8.05 -0.81 3.20
C ILE A 98 7.51 0.60 2.91
N GLU A 99 8.29 1.45 2.25
CA GLU A 99 7.83 2.77 1.82
C GLU A 99 6.70 2.68 0.78
N GLN A 100 6.77 1.72 -0.16
CA GLN A 100 5.66 1.49 -1.08
C GLN A 100 4.41 0.94 -0.38
N CYS A 101 4.57 0.06 0.61
CA CYS A 101 3.49 -0.40 1.48
C CYS A 101 2.79 0.78 2.20
N LYS A 102 3.57 1.69 2.81
CA LYS A 102 3.04 2.91 3.45
C LYS A 102 2.27 3.79 2.47
N SER A 103 2.83 3.99 1.28
CA SER A 103 2.20 4.78 0.22
C SER A 103 0.82 4.22 -0.17
N ILE A 104 0.71 2.89 -0.30
CA ILE A 104 -0.53 2.22 -0.66
C ILE A 104 -1.55 2.25 0.49
N VAL A 105 -1.13 2.03 1.74
CA VAL A 105 -2.02 2.17 2.91
C VAL A 105 -2.60 3.58 2.99
N ARG A 106 -1.77 4.61 2.84
CA ARG A 106 -2.23 6.02 2.82
C ARG A 106 -3.18 6.29 1.66
N SER A 107 -2.93 5.69 0.49
CA SER A 107 -3.80 5.83 -0.68
C SER A 107 -5.16 5.17 -0.46
N ASP A 108 -5.21 4.00 0.19
CA ASP A 108 -6.43 3.28 0.54
C ASP A 108 -7.25 4.05 1.59
N GLN A 109 -6.59 4.66 2.57
CA GLN A 109 -7.23 5.58 3.52
C GLN A 109 -7.83 6.81 2.84
N SER A 110 -7.08 7.44 1.93
CA SER A 110 -7.58 8.58 1.12
C SER A 110 -8.83 8.20 0.34
N ASP A 111 -8.83 7.02 -0.29
CA ASP A 111 -9.98 6.49 -0.99
C ASP A 111 -11.19 6.24 -0.06
N ALA A 112 -10.95 5.70 1.13
CA ALA A 112 -12.00 5.52 2.13
C ALA A 112 -12.63 6.83 2.59
N HIS A 113 -11.81 7.88 2.74
CA HIS A 113 -12.30 9.20 3.10
C HIS A 113 -13.21 9.77 2.01
N LEU A 114 -12.77 9.67 0.75
CA LEU A 114 -13.56 10.13 -0.39
C LEU A 114 -14.86 9.33 -0.58
N LEU A 115 -14.88 8.04 -0.23
CA LEU A 115 -16.10 7.23 -0.25
C LEU A 115 -17.13 7.73 0.78
N MET A 116 -16.66 8.06 1.99
CA MET A 116 -17.49 8.65 3.04
C MET A 116 -18.00 10.05 2.63
N GLU A 117 -17.13 10.92 2.11
CA GLU A 117 -17.53 12.24 1.60
C GLU A 117 -18.58 12.12 0.50
N LYS A 118 -18.44 11.13 -0.39
CA LYS A 118 -19.42 10.87 -1.45
C LYS A 118 -20.76 10.49 -0.86
N GLY A 119 -20.80 9.59 0.12
CA GLY A 119 -22.04 9.21 0.81
C GLY A 119 -22.74 10.43 1.41
N ASN A 120 -22.00 11.26 2.15
CA ASN A 120 -22.54 12.48 2.75
C ASN A 120 -23.04 13.49 1.70
N ALA A 121 -22.31 13.66 0.59
CA ALA A 121 -22.71 14.54 -0.50
C ALA A 121 -23.96 14.03 -1.25
N GLN A 122 -24.07 12.71 -1.42
CA GLN A 122 -25.24 12.05 -1.99
C GLN A 122 -26.47 12.26 -1.10
N ASP A 123 -26.36 12.00 0.20
CA ASP A 123 -27.45 12.20 1.16
C ASP A 123 -27.91 13.66 1.21
N ALA A 124 -26.96 14.61 1.13
CA ALA A 124 -27.27 16.04 1.06
C ALA A 124 -28.01 16.42 -0.22
N LEU A 125 -27.63 15.82 -1.36
CA LEU A 125 -28.31 16.03 -2.63
C LEU A 125 -29.72 15.43 -2.61
N ASP A 126 -29.89 14.23 -2.05
CA ASP A 126 -31.19 13.57 -1.94
C ASP A 126 -32.15 14.36 -1.03
N ALA A 127 -31.65 14.88 0.10
CA ALA A 127 -32.40 15.79 0.95
C ALA A 127 -32.80 17.08 0.21
N ALA A 128 -31.87 17.69 -0.55
CA ALA A 128 -32.14 18.90 -1.31
C ALA A 128 -33.12 18.67 -2.47
N ASN A 129 -33.08 17.50 -3.11
CA ASN A 129 -34.06 17.09 -4.12
C ASN A 129 -35.45 16.99 -3.50
N LYS A 130 -35.56 16.33 -2.33
CA LYS A 130 -36.83 16.22 -1.61
C LYS A 130 -37.40 17.59 -1.21
N GLU A 131 -36.58 18.47 -0.65
CA GLU A 131 -36.98 19.84 -0.31
C GLU A 131 -37.45 20.63 -1.54
N TYR A 132 -36.83 20.42 -2.71
CA TYR A 132 -37.25 21.03 -3.97
C TYR A 132 -38.59 20.49 -4.47
N ASP A 133 -38.81 19.17 -4.39
CA ASP A 133 -40.04 18.53 -4.84
C ASP A 133 -41.25 18.89 -3.94
N GLU A 134 -41.01 19.16 -2.65
CA GLU A 134 -42.03 19.56 -1.67
C GLU A 134 -42.31 21.08 -1.66
N ALA A 135 -41.51 21.89 -2.37
CA ALA A 135 -41.64 23.34 -2.37
C ALA A 135 -42.87 23.82 -3.16
N THR A 136 -43.76 24.56 -2.51
CA THR A 136 -45.05 24.98 -3.09
C THR A 136 -45.15 26.47 -3.43
N SER A 137 -44.34 27.32 -2.79
CA SER A 137 -44.32 28.77 -3.04
C SER A 137 -43.15 29.16 -3.96
N SER A 138 -43.30 30.25 -4.73
CA SER A 138 -42.23 30.73 -5.62
C SER A 138 -40.92 31.02 -4.88
N TYR A 139 -41.01 31.57 -3.66
CA TYR A 139 -39.86 31.83 -2.80
C TYR A 139 -39.20 30.52 -2.31
N SER A 140 -39.99 29.54 -1.87
CA SER A 140 -39.44 28.24 -1.44
C SER A 140 -38.82 27.45 -2.59
N ILE A 141 -39.39 27.56 -3.80
CA ILE A 141 -38.84 26.91 -5.00
C ILE A 141 -37.48 27.50 -5.37
N GLU A 142 -37.33 28.83 -5.35
CA GLU A 142 -36.06 29.49 -5.65
C GLU A 142 -34.96 29.10 -4.64
N TRP A 143 -35.29 29.11 -3.35
CA TRP A 143 -34.34 28.71 -2.31
C TRP A 143 -33.95 27.23 -2.40
N ALA A 144 -34.92 26.33 -2.58
CA ALA A 144 -34.67 24.91 -2.71
C ALA A 144 -33.89 24.57 -4.00
N SER A 145 -34.16 25.29 -5.09
CA SER A 145 -33.39 25.18 -6.35
C SER A 145 -31.92 25.53 -6.13
N LYS A 146 -31.65 26.65 -5.44
CA LYS A 146 -30.28 27.07 -5.11
C LYS A 146 -29.56 26.02 -4.25
N ARG A 147 -30.23 25.50 -3.22
CA ARG A 147 -29.69 24.48 -2.32
C ARG A 147 -29.38 23.18 -3.05
N ARG A 148 -30.28 22.74 -3.94
CA ARG A 148 -30.07 21.59 -4.82
C ARG A 148 -28.86 21.78 -5.75
N SER A 149 -28.72 22.97 -6.37
CA SER A 149 -27.55 23.28 -7.19
C SER A 149 -26.26 23.18 -6.39
N THR A 150 -26.21 23.78 -5.20
CA THR A 150 -25.03 23.69 -4.33
C THR A 150 -24.72 22.25 -3.90
N ALA A 151 -25.73 21.46 -3.55
CA ALA A 151 -25.52 20.05 -3.21
C ALA A 151 -25.01 19.22 -4.41
N SER A 152 -25.51 19.51 -5.61
CA SER A 152 -25.05 18.90 -6.85
C SER A 152 -23.59 19.25 -7.15
N ASP A 153 -23.22 20.53 -7.03
CA ASP A 153 -21.84 21.00 -7.23
C ASP A 153 -20.87 20.34 -6.25
N ASN A 154 -21.28 20.20 -4.98
CA ASN A 154 -20.49 19.50 -3.96
C ASN A 154 -20.28 18.02 -4.32
N LEU A 155 -21.32 17.31 -4.79
CA LEU A 155 -21.19 15.92 -5.22
C LEU A 155 -20.24 15.80 -6.42
N ILE A 156 -20.35 16.71 -7.40
CA ILE A 156 -19.44 16.77 -8.56
C ILE A 156 -18.00 16.97 -8.10
N GLU A 157 -17.75 17.87 -7.14
CA GLU A 157 -16.41 18.11 -6.59
C GLU A 157 -15.83 16.83 -5.97
N VAL A 158 -16.60 16.12 -5.15
CA VAL A 158 -16.17 14.86 -4.52
C VAL A 158 -15.89 13.77 -5.56
N LEU A 159 -16.74 13.64 -6.58
CA LEU A 159 -16.52 12.68 -7.68
C LEU A 159 -15.24 13.01 -8.47
N ASN A 160 -14.96 14.29 -8.72
CA ASN A 160 -13.72 14.72 -9.35
C ASN A 160 -12.48 14.37 -8.50
N LYS A 161 -12.56 14.53 -7.17
CA LYS A 161 -11.50 14.09 -6.25
C LYS A 161 -11.30 12.57 -6.31
N GLN A 162 -12.37 11.78 -6.38
CA GLN A 162 -12.27 10.32 -6.55
C GLN A 162 -11.59 9.94 -7.86
N ILE A 163 -11.98 10.54 -8.98
CA ILE A 163 -11.35 10.29 -10.30
C ILE A 163 -9.85 10.59 -10.24
N LYS A 164 -9.48 11.73 -9.66
CA LYS A 164 -8.07 12.10 -9.49
C LYS A 164 -7.32 11.11 -8.59
N ASN A 165 -7.92 10.70 -7.47
CA ASN A 165 -7.33 9.71 -6.57
C ASN A 165 -7.08 8.37 -7.28
N ILE A 166 -8.02 7.92 -8.13
CA ILE A 166 -7.86 6.71 -8.95
C ILE A 166 -6.69 6.87 -9.93
N GLN A 167 -6.60 8.00 -10.65
CA GLN A 167 -5.51 8.27 -11.59
C GLN A 167 -4.14 8.30 -10.90
N GLU A 168 -4.08 8.85 -9.69
CA GLU A 168 -2.86 8.89 -8.88
C GLU A 168 -2.54 7.54 -8.20
N SER A 169 -3.50 6.63 -8.11
CA SER A 169 -3.30 5.31 -7.49
C SER A 169 -2.54 4.34 -8.39
N GLU A 170 -2.75 4.39 -9.71
CA GLU A 170 -2.10 3.53 -10.69
C GLU A 170 -0.55 3.54 -10.58
N PRO A 171 0.14 4.70 -10.59
CA PRO A 171 1.58 4.71 -10.46
C PRO A 171 2.07 4.20 -9.09
N LYS A 172 1.28 4.36 -8.02
CA LYS A 172 1.62 3.82 -6.69
C LYS A 172 1.54 2.29 -6.70
N ILE A 173 0.50 1.73 -7.31
CA ILE A 173 0.34 0.28 -7.44
C ILE A 173 1.48 -0.31 -8.28
N LYS A 174 1.86 0.32 -9.39
CA LYS A 174 3.00 -0.12 -10.22
C LYS A 174 4.31 -0.14 -9.44
N ARG A 175 4.58 0.89 -8.62
CA ARG A 175 5.78 0.94 -7.77
C ARG A 175 5.77 -0.14 -6.69
N LEU A 176 4.63 -0.38 -6.03
CA LEU A 176 4.51 -1.47 -5.04
C LEU A 176 4.76 -2.83 -5.69
N LEU A 177 4.18 -3.09 -6.88
CA LEU A 177 4.41 -4.33 -7.60
C LEU A 177 5.88 -4.51 -8.00
N ALA A 178 6.55 -3.46 -8.46
CA ALA A 178 7.98 -3.53 -8.78
C ALA A 178 8.83 -3.80 -7.54
N ALA A 179 8.52 -3.16 -6.40
CA ALA A 179 9.22 -3.39 -5.14
C ALA A 179 8.98 -4.81 -4.59
N ASP A 180 7.77 -5.35 -4.76
CA ASP A 180 7.43 -6.74 -4.41
C ASP A 180 8.27 -7.75 -5.21
N GLU A 181 8.41 -7.56 -6.53
CA GLU A 181 9.27 -8.40 -7.37
C GLU A 181 10.74 -8.30 -6.94
N ALA A 182 11.24 -7.10 -6.61
CA ALA A 182 12.61 -6.91 -6.12
C ALA A 182 12.85 -7.65 -4.79
N VAL A 183 11.91 -7.57 -3.85
CA VAL A 183 11.92 -8.32 -2.60
C VAL A 183 11.91 -9.83 -2.84
N LYS A 184 11.07 -10.32 -3.74
CA LYS A 184 10.97 -11.76 -4.04
C LYS A 184 12.25 -12.28 -4.70
N ALA A 185 12.90 -11.46 -5.52
CA ALA A 185 14.21 -11.77 -6.08
C ALA A 185 15.32 -11.81 -5.01
N ALA A 186 15.28 -10.89 -4.03
CA ALA A 186 16.30 -10.79 -2.98
C ALA A 186 16.14 -11.83 -1.86
N PHE A 187 14.91 -12.07 -1.40
CA PHE A 187 14.62 -12.82 -0.17
C PHE A 187 13.84 -14.12 -0.40
N GLY A 188 13.45 -14.38 -1.65
CA GLY A 188 12.66 -15.54 -2.06
C GLY A 188 11.17 -15.24 -2.20
N GLN A 189 10.48 -16.11 -2.93
CA GLN A 189 9.09 -15.92 -3.38
C GLN A 189 8.07 -15.73 -2.24
N ASN A 190 8.39 -16.16 -1.02
CA ASN A 190 7.52 -16.10 0.16
C ASN A 190 7.80 -14.89 1.07
N ALA A 191 8.57 -13.89 0.63
CA ALA A 191 8.93 -12.74 1.47
C ALA A 191 8.01 -11.53 1.30
N GLY A 192 7.54 -11.26 0.08
CA GLY A 192 6.69 -10.11 -0.26
C GLY A 192 5.19 -10.38 -0.12
N LEU A 193 4.41 -9.69 -0.94
CA LEU A 193 2.95 -9.79 -1.01
C LEU A 193 2.49 -11.16 -1.52
N SER A 194 1.36 -11.61 -1.00
CA SER A 194 0.64 -12.80 -1.45
C SER A 194 0.19 -12.69 -2.90
N SER A 195 0.12 -13.83 -3.58
CA SER A 195 -0.29 -13.89 -4.99
C SER A 195 -1.69 -13.35 -5.22
N GLU A 196 -2.60 -13.53 -4.26
CA GLU A 196 -3.96 -12.99 -4.31
C GLU A 196 -3.94 -11.46 -4.33
N VAL A 197 -3.19 -10.83 -3.42
CA VAL A 197 -3.10 -9.37 -3.36
C VAL A 197 -2.44 -8.82 -4.61
N VAL A 198 -1.35 -9.43 -5.08
CA VAL A 198 -0.71 -9.06 -6.34
C VAL A 198 -1.68 -9.15 -7.52
N SER A 199 -2.48 -10.21 -7.59
CA SER A 199 -3.49 -10.38 -8.64
C SER A 199 -4.55 -9.28 -8.61
N ARG A 200 -5.08 -8.95 -7.42
CA ARG A 200 -6.05 -7.86 -7.26
C ARG A 200 -5.48 -6.51 -7.65
N LEU A 201 -4.25 -6.21 -7.21
CA LEU A 201 -3.55 -4.98 -7.56
C LEU A 201 -3.33 -4.86 -9.08
N ARG A 202 -2.97 -5.96 -9.76
CA ARG A 202 -2.83 -5.99 -11.22
C ARG A 202 -4.16 -5.75 -11.93
N THR A 203 -5.25 -6.32 -11.43
CA THR A 203 -6.60 -6.08 -11.97
C THR A 203 -6.99 -4.61 -11.87
N ASN A 204 -6.65 -3.94 -10.78
CA ASN A 204 -6.98 -2.52 -10.55
C ASN A 204 -6.27 -1.56 -11.52
N ILE A 205 -5.20 -2.00 -12.19
CA ILE A 205 -4.46 -1.20 -13.18
C ILE A 205 -4.55 -1.76 -14.60
N ALA A 206 -5.30 -2.85 -14.80
CA ALA A 206 -5.50 -3.40 -16.13
C ALA A 206 -6.41 -2.44 -16.91
N PRO A 207 -6.09 -2.12 -18.18
CA PRO A 207 -6.99 -1.33 -19.01
C PRO A 207 -8.32 -2.07 -19.11
N SER A 208 -9.41 -1.37 -18.78
CA SER A 208 -10.76 -1.89 -18.96
C SER A 208 -10.88 -2.35 -20.41
N LYS A 209 -11.11 -3.67 -20.62
CA LYS A 209 -11.38 -4.19 -21.95
C LYS A 209 -12.51 -3.35 -22.54
N PRO A 210 -12.37 -2.76 -23.74
CA PRO A 210 -13.47 -2.04 -24.36
C PRO A 210 -14.66 -2.99 -24.43
N ALA A 211 -15.81 -2.55 -23.92
CA ALA A 211 -17.05 -3.30 -24.01
C ALA A 211 -17.22 -3.75 -25.47
N GLU A 212 -17.33 -5.06 -25.70
CA GLU A 212 -17.70 -5.58 -27.01
C GLU A 212 -19.01 -4.90 -27.39
N LYS A 213 -18.97 -4.07 -28.44
CA LYS A 213 -20.19 -3.53 -29.03
C LYS A 213 -21.11 -4.73 -29.32
N PRO A 214 -22.40 -4.66 -28.95
CA PRO A 214 -23.34 -5.69 -29.36
C PRO A 214 -23.21 -5.86 -30.86
N LYS A 215 -23.02 -7.09 -31.33
CA LYS A 215 -23.15 -7.41 -32.74
C LYS A 215 -24.60 -7.14 -33.12
N GLU A 216 -24.85 -6.03 -33.78
CA GLU A 216 -26.04 -5.92 -34.64
C GLU A 216 -25.83 -6.91 -35.79
N GLY A 217 -26.69 -7.92 -35.85
CA GLY A 217 -26.65 -8.98 -36.86
C GLY A 217 -27.65 -10.07 -36.54
#